data_AF-A0A2K3KWH9-F1
#
_entry.id   AF-A0A2K3KWH9-F1
#
_cell.length_a   1.000
_cell.length_b   1.000
_cell.length_c   1.000
_cell.angle_alpha   90.00
_cell.angle_beta   90.00
_cell.angle_gamma   90.00
#
_symmetry.space_group_name_H-M   'P 1'
#
loop_
_entity.id
_entity.type
_entity.pdbx_description
1 polymer ?
#
loop_
_entity_poly.entity_id
_entity_poly.type
_entity_poly.pdbx_seq_one_letter_code
_entity_poly.pdbx_strand_id
1 'polypeptide(L)'
;MGYRLPFNDLQAEIFGRLKVAPSQLHPNAMTFIRAYQVLCRYLEVEATISLFFYVFKIQRQKVGDQQGWVSLKHASSKIFKMFVESARGFKERYYVVKPVTEFALNSLYMDRAVILEDGSPQLDAQGEPVTEWVLRFPLSWSLEHFALRTDEYLTDDEDLTPAERAGFEKLKAYVDGFKP
;
A
#
# COMPACT_ATOMS: atom_id res chain seq x y z
N MET A 1 9.09 -3.69 -14.42
CA MET A 1 8.62 -3.03 -13.18
C MET A 1 7.94 -1.73 -13.57
N GLY A 2 6.73 -1.47 -13.07
CA GLY A 2 5.84 -0.39 -13.53
C GLY A 2 5.60 0.70 -12.49
N TYR A 3 6.64 1.17 -11.80
CA TYR A 3 6.52 2.36 -10.95
C TYR A 3 6.31 3.59 -11.85
N ARG A 4 5.23 4.34 -11.61
CA ARG A 4 4.92 5.57 -12.32
C ARG A 4 4.46 6.61 -11.31
N LEU A 5 5.12 7.77 -11.32
CA LEU A 5 4.68 8.93 -10.56
C LEU A 5 3.65 9.75 -11.36
N PRO A 6 2.72 10.43 -10.68
CA PRO A 6 2.44 10.33 -9.24
C PRO A 6 1.88 8.94 -8.87
N PHE A 7 2.14 8.49 -7.65
CA PHE A 7 1.40 7.36 -7.09
C PHE A 7 -0.04 7.80 -6.83
N ASN A 8 -1.00 6.90 -7.05
CA ASN A 8 -2.37 7.18 -6.62
C ASN A 8 -2.51 7.07 -5.11
N ASP A 9 -3.65 7.52 -4.59
CA ASP A 9 -3.87 7.60 -3.15
C ASP A 9 -3.79 6.25 -2.46
N LEU A 10 -4.40 5.21 -3.04
CA LEU A 10 -4.31 3.87 -2.49
C LEU A 10 -2.85 3.37 -2.42
N GLN A 11 -2.05 3.58 -3.45
CA GLN A 11 -0.63 3.20 -3.45
C GLN A 11 0.13 3.92 -2.34
N ALA A 12 0.00 5.24 -2.28
CA ALA A 12 0.69 6.06 -1.31
C ALA A 12 0.27 5.69 0.13
N GLU A 13 -1.01 5.43 0.35
CA GLU A 13 -1.56 5.04 1.64
C GLU A 13 -1.11 3.62 2.04
N ILE A 14 -1.04 2.66 1.12
CA ILE A 14 -0.44 1.33 1.39
C ILE A 14 1.03 1.50 1.82
N PHE A 15 1.81 2.31 1.10
CA PHE A 15 3.22 2.53 1.46
C PHE A 15 3.37 3.22 2.82
N GLY A 16 2.52 4.21 3.09
CA GLY A 16 2.49 4.97 4.34
C GLY A 16 2.10 4.09 5.53
N ARG A 17 1.04 3.31 5.39
CA ARG A 17 0.57 2.35 6.40
C ARG A 17 1.66 1.34 6.72
N LEU A 18 2.31 0.79 5.69
CA LEU A 18 3.41 -0.17 5.85
C LEU A 18 4.71 0.47 6.32
N LYS A 19 4.84 1.80 6.26
CA LYS A 19 6.10 2.54 6.51
C LYS A 19 7.26 2.01 5.67
N VAL A 20 6.99 1.75 4.39
CA VAL A 20 8.00 1.24 3.44
C VAL A 20 8.24 2.22 2.31
N ALA A 21 9.48 2.32 1.88
CA ALA A 21 9.75 2.94 0.58
C ALA A 21 9.23 2.05 -0.55
N PRO A 22 8.74 2.61 -1.67
CA PRO A 22 8.33 1.82 -2.83
C PRO A 22 9.45 0.86 -3.29
N SER A 23 10.71 1.31 -3.22
CA SER A 23 11.87 0.49 -3.55
C SER A 23 12.17 -0.66 -2.57
N GLN A 24 11.50 -0.73 -1.43
CA GLN A 24 11.64 -1.82 -0.44
C GLN A 24 10.59 -2.91 -0.66
N LEU A 25 9.60 -2.67 -1.53
CA LEU A 25 8.64 -3.67 -1.96
C LEU A 25 9.25 -4.58 -3.03
N HIS A 26 9.03 -5.87 -2.88
CA HIS A 26 9.33 -6.85 -3.93
C HIS A 26 8.55 -6.49 -5.21
N PRO A 27 9.12 -6.65 -6.42
CA PRO A 27 8.43 -6.28 -7.66
C PRO A 27 7.02 -6.87 -7.81
N ASN A 28 6.82 -8.13 -7.42
CA ASN A 28 5.50 -8.76 -7.42
C ASN A 28 4.48 -8.07 -6.51
N ALA A 29 4.91 -7.45 -5.40
CA ALA A 29 3.99 -6.72 -4.53
C ALA A 29 3.35 -5.53 -5.26
N MET A 30 4.12 -4.78 -6.04
CA MET A 30 3.56 -3.72 -6.88
C MET A 30 2.63 -4.24 -7.98
N THR A 31 2.93 -5.41 -8.55
CA THR A 31 2.03 -6.06 -9.49
C THR A 31 0.70 -6.40 -8.83
N PHE A 32 0.70 -6.94 -7.60
CA PHE A 32 -0.52 -7.21 -6.84
C PHE A 32 -1.31 -5.94 -6.53
N ILE A 33 -0.65 -4.88 -6.04
CA ILE A 33 -1.30 -3.58 -5.78
C ILE A 33 -1.96 -3.07 -7.06
N ARG A 34 -1.26 -3.14 -8.20
CA ARG A 34 -1.81 -2.67 -9.47
C ARG A 34 -2.95 -3.55 -9.97
N ALA A 35 -2.83 -4.86 -9.88
CA ALA A 35 -3.86 -5.80 -10.29
C ALA A 35 -5.14 -5.63 -9.46
N TYR A 36 -5.00 -5.48 -8.14
CA TYR A 36 -6.09 -5.14 -7.22
C TYR A 36 -6.81 -3.87 -7.65
N GLN A 37 -6.08 -2.78 -7.87
CA GLN A 37 -6.66 -1.51 -8.30
C GLN A 37 -7.43 -1.60 -9.62
N VAL A 38 -6.84 -2.28 -10.61
CA VAL A 38 -7.47 -2.43 -11.93
C VAL A 38 -8.74 -3.28 -11.81
N LEU A 39 -8.69 -4.36 -11.04
CA LEU A 39 -9.82 -5.25 -10.85
C LEU A 39 -10.96 -4.58 -10.09
N CYS A 40 -10.66 -3.89 -8.98
CA CYS A 40 -11.64 -3.11 -8.22
C CYS A 40 -12.32 -2.07 -9.12
N ARG A 41 -11.56 -1.31 -9.90
CA ARG A 41 -12.12 -0.32 -10.84
C ARG A 41 -13.01 -0.97 -11.89
N TYR A 42 -12.59 -2.09 -12.46
CA TYR A 42 -13.34 -2.79 -13.50
C TYR A 42 -14.69 -3.32 -12.99
N LEU A 43 -14.74 -3.79 -11.73
CA LEU A 43 -15.95 -4.32 -11.10
C LEU A 43 -16.74 -3.27 -10.31
N GLU A 44 -16.36 -1.99 -10.40
CA GLU A 44 -16.97 -0.90 -9.64
C GLU A 44 -17.00 -1.19 -8.12
N VAL A 45 -15.92 -1.78 -7.63
CA VAL A 45 -15.65 -1.99 -6.20
C VAL A 45 -14.69 -0.91 -5.74
N GLU A 46 -15.03 -0.27 -4.62
CA GLU A 46 -14.12 0.69 -3.99
C GLU A 46 -12.88 -0.03 -3.48
N ALA A 47 -11.69 0.45 -3.89
CA ALA A 47 -10.42 -0.13 -3.51
C ALA A 47 -9.95 0.47 -2.19
N THR A 48 -10.50 0.00 -1.07
CA THR A 48 -10.14 0.48 0.27
C THR A 48 -8.87 -0.19 0.82
N ILE A 49 -8.24 0.44 1.81
CA ILE A 49 -7.11 -0.13 2.55
C ILE A 49 -7.51 -1.36 3.34
N SER A 50 -8.67 -1.32 4.02
CA SER A 50 -9.17 -2.42 4.82
C SER A 50 -9.43 -3.67 3.96
N LEU A 51 -10.12 -3.51 2.82
CA LEU A 51 -10.30 -4.60 1.87
C LEU A 51 -8.97 -5.10 1.30
N PHE A 52 -8.01 -4.21 1.03
CA PHE A 52 -6.68 -4.61 0.56
C PHE A 52 -5.96 -5.51 1.57
N PHE A 53 -5.96 -5.14 2.86
CA PHE A 53 -5.30 -5.93 3.91
C PHE A 53 -6.10 -7.15 4.38
N TYR A 54 -7.39 -7.22 4.09
CA TYR A 54 -8.17 -8.46 4.17
C TYR A 54 -7.78 -9.45 3.06
N VAL A 55 -7.48 -8.96 1.85
CA VAL A 55 -7.05 -9.80 0.73
C VAL A 55 -5.59 -10.22 0.86
N PHE A 56 -4.71 -9.29 1.23
CA PHE A 56 -3.27 -9.47 1.23
C PHE A 56 -2.63 -9.27 2.60
N LYS A 57 -1.71 -10.16 2.94
CA LYS A 57 -0.78 -10.00 4.04
C LYS A 57 0.61 -9.67 3.56
N ILE A 58 1.37 -8.96 4.39
CA ILE A 58 2.80 -8.78 4.14
C ILE A 58 3.61 -10.00 4.54
N GLN A 59 4.71 -10.23 3.84
CA GLN A 59 5.78 -11.12 4.25
C GLN A 59 7.10 -10.38 4.17
N ARG A 60 7.82 -10.33 5.29
CA ARG A 60 9.16 -9.74 5.38
C ARG A 60 10.20 -10.81 5.07
N GLN A 61 11.13 -10.49 4.19
CA GLN A 61 12.36 -11.26 4.08
C GLN A 61 13.29 -10.81 5.19
N LYS A 62 13.81 -11.73 6.00
CA LYS A 62 14.94 -11.44 6.90
C LYS A 62 16.23 -11.75 6.16
N VAL A 63 17.18 -10.82 6.16
CA VAL A 63 18.53 -11.02 5.62
C VAL A 63 19.51 -10.67 6.76
N GLY A 64 19.86 -11.67 7.57
CA GLY A 64 20.61 -11.45 8.81
C GLY A 64 19.91 -10.45 9.72
N ASP A 65 20.67 -9.48 10.25
CA ASP A 65 20.18 -8.37 11.08
C ASP A 65 19.75 -7.13 10.26
N GLN A 66 19.73 -7.22 8.92
CA GLN A 66 19.50 -6.08 8.03
C GLN A 66 18.06 -6.00 7.49
N GLN A 67 17.74 -4.81 6.97
CA GLN A 67 16.52 -4.52 6.23
C GLN A 67 16.36 -5.46 5.04
N GLY A 68 15.25 -6.19 4.99
CA GLY A 68 14.89 -7.01 3.85
C GLY A 68 13.68 -6.47 3.10
N TRP A 69 13.37 -7.16 1.99
CA TRP A 69 12.24 -6.83 1.13
C TRP A 69 10.92 -7.14 1.82
N VAL A 70 9.93 -6.30 1.55
CA VAL A 70 8.54 -6.56 1.90
C VAL A 70 7.82 -7.09 0.66
N SER A 71 7.21 -8.26 0.79
CA SER A 71 6.42 -8.88 -0.27
C SER A 71 4.96 -9.02 0.17
N LEU A 72 4.06 -9.24 -0.79
CA LEU A 72 2.66 -9.51 -0.51
C LEU A 72 2.33 -10.97 -0.78
N LYS A 73 1.49 -11.55 0.06
CA LYS A 73 0.86 -12.85 -0.10
C LYS A 73 -0.63 -12.71 0.13
N HIS A 74 -1.41 -13.61 -0.44
CA HIS A 74 -2.83 -13.68 -0.11
C HIS A 74 -2.99 -14.08 1.37
N ALA A 75 -3.80 -13.32 2.11
CA ALA A 75 -4.19 -13.61 3.48
C ALA A 75 -5.42 -14.53 3.51
N SER A 76 -6.41 -14.21 2.67
CA SER A 76 -7.69 -14.91 2.54
C SER A 76 -7.75 -15.74 1.25
N SER A 77 -8.73 -15.51 0.38
CA SER A 77 -8.91 -16.22 -0.88
C SER A 77 -7.82 -15.85 -1.90
N LYS A 78 -7.30 -16.84 -2.63
CA LYS A 78 -6.26 -16.63 -3.65
C LYS A 78 -6.87 -16.06 -4.95
N ILE A 79 -7.25 -14.79 -4.94
CA ILE A 79 -7.89 -14.11 -6.07
C ILE A 79 -6.91 -13.64 -7.17
N PHE A 80 -5.59 -13.68 -6.95
CA PHE A 80 -4.58 -13.33 -7.97
C PHE A 80 -3.60 -14.48 -8.26
N LYS A 81 -4.08 -15.71 -8.47
CA LYS A 81 -3.23 -16.87 -8.81
C LYS A 81 -2.44 -16.71 -10.11
N MET A 82 -2.94 -15.92 -11.06
CA MET A 82 -2.27 -15.72 -12.37
C MET A 82 -0.93 -14.96 -12.27
N PHE A 83 -0.61 -14.36 -11.12
CA PHE A 83 0.64 -13.64 -10.87
C PHE A 83 1.62 -14.39 -9.95
N VAL A 84 1.45 -15.72 -9.80
CA VAL A 84 2.29 -16.56 -8.91
C VAL A 84 3.71 -16.75 -9.47
N GLU A 85 3.98 -16.40 -10.72
CA GLU A 85 5.34 -16.36 -11.24
C GLU A 85 6.16 -15.27 -10.54
N SER A 86 7.12 -15.70 -9.71
CA SER A 86 8.05 -14.81 -9.03
C SER A 86 8.96 -14.12 -10.04
N ALA A 87 9.00 -12.79 -10.06
CA ALA A 87 10.01 -12.06 -10.81
C ALA A 87 11.42 -12.46 -10.29
N ARG A 88 12.24 -13.05 -11.16
CA ARG A 88 13.63 -13.45 -10.87
C ARG A 88 14.62 -12.47 -11.51
N GLY A 89 15.87 -12.44 -11.03
CA GLY A 89 16.94 -11.62 -11.60
C GLY A 89 16.78 -10.10 -11.40
N PHE A 90 15.75 -9.63 -10.69
CA PHE A 90 15.52 -8.20 -10.51
C PHE A 90 16.57 -7.52 -9.63
N LYS A 91 17.26 -8.29 -8.78
CA LYS A 91 18.29 -7.79 -7.86
C LYS A 91 19.55 -7.29 -8.56
N GLU A 92 19.75 -7.65 -9.82
CA GLU A 92 20.89 -7.24 -10.64
C GLU A 92 20.67 -5.88 -11.31
N ARG A 93 19.50 -5.25 -11.11
CA ARG A 93 19.12 -4.00 -11.76
C ARG A 93 18.65 -2.98 -10.74
N TYR A 94 19.15 -1.75 -10.86
CA TYR A 94 18.68 -0.61 -10.09
C TYR A 94 17.89 0.33 -10.98
N TYR A 95 16.79 0.87 -10.46
CA TYR A 95 16.00 1.89 -11.13
C TYR A 95 15.92 3.10 -10.20
N VAL A 96 16.28 4.27 -10.72
CA VAL A 96 16.07 5.53 -10.03
C VAL A 96 14.77 6.13 -10.54
N VAL A 97 13.81 6.31 -9.63
CA VAL A 97 12.56 7.02 -9.92
C VAL A 97 12.66 8.38 -9.26
N LYS A 98 12.56 9.45 -10.04
CA LYS A 98 12.53 10.83 -9.53
C LYS A 98 11.33 11.58 -10.12
N PRO A 99 10.66 12.44 -9.34
CA PRO A 99 9.69 13.38 -9.89
C PRO A 99 10.42 14.34 -10.85
N VAL A 100 9.80 14.61 -12.00
CA VAL A 100 10.32 15.56 -13.01
C VAL A 100 9.45 16.81 -13.14
N THR A 101 8.28 16.81 -12.51
CA THR A 101 7.38 17.95 -12.42
C THR A 101 7.12 18.29 -10.96
N GLU A 102 6.77 19.55 -10.69
CA GLU A 102 6.35 20.01 -9.38
C GLU A 102 5.11 19.25 -8.89
N PHE A 103 4.14 18.99 -9.78
CA PHE A 103 2.99 18.15 -9.46
C PHE A 103 3.38 16.75 -8.95
N ALA A 104 4.36 16.09 -9.60
CA ALA A 104 4.83 14.79 -9.16
C ALA A 104 5.60 14.88 -7.84
N LEU A 105 6.34 15.96 -7.59
CA LEU A 105 7.02 16.19 -6.32
C LEU A 105 6.01 16.40 -5.19
N ASN A 106 5.06 17.31 -5.38
CA ASN A 106 4.02 17.62 -4.39
C ASN A 106 3.15 16.39 -4.07
N SER A 107 2.94 15.49 -5.04
CA SER A 107 2.20 14.23 -4.80
C SER A 107 2.85 13.28 -3.79
N LEU A 108 4.13 13.48 -3.45
CA LEU A 108 4.83 12.70 -2.41
C LEU A 108 4.50 13.18 -0.99
N TYR A 109 3.91 14.36 -0.86
CA TYR A 109 3.58 15.01 0.41
C TYR A 109 2.07 14.99 0.66
N MET A 110 1.69 15.17 1.92
CA MET A 110 0.33 15.44 2.34
C MET A 110 0.34 16.46 3.48
N ASP A 111 -0.74 17.22 3.59
CA ASP A 111 -0.99 18.04 4.76
C ASP A 111 -1.35 17.14 5.95
N ARG A 112 -0.67 17.35 7.07
CA ARG A 112 -1.00 16.73 8.35
C ARG A 112 -1.22 17.83 9.38
N ALA A 113 -2.32 17.76 10.12
CA ALA A 113 -2.55 18.65 11.24
C ALA A 113 -1.44 18.48 12.28
N VAL A 114 -0.89 19.60 12.75
CA VAL A 114 0.08 19.61 13.85
C VAL A 114 -0.67 19.29 15.14
N ILE A 115 -0.26 18.24 15.84
CA ILE A 115 -0.91 17.77 17.06
C ILE A 115 -0.07 18.19 18.27
N LEU A 116 -0.70 18.84 19.25
CA LEU A 116 -0.10 19.25 20.51
C LEU A 116 0.14 18.03 21.43
N GLU A 117 0.90 18.22 22.52
CA GLU A 117 1.20 17.13 23.48
C GLU A 117 -0.05 16.49 24.09
N ASP A 118 -1.16 17.23 24.18
CA ASP A 118 -2.45 16.75 24.69
C ASP A 118 -3.30 16.00 23.66
N GLY A 119 -2.82 15.85 22.41
CA GLY A 119 -3.52 15.18 21.32
C GLY A 119 -4.49 16.07 20.53
N SER A 120 -4.65 17.35 20.90
CA SER A 120 -5.49 18.30 20.16
C SER A 120 -4.75 18.92 18.95
N PRO A 121 -5.46 19.32 17.88
CA PRO A 121 -4.84 20.03 16.77
C PRO A 121 -4.42 21.44 17.21
N GLN A 122 -3.20 21.84 16.86
CA GLN A 122 -2.77 23.22 16.98
C GLN A 122 -3.62 24.08 16.04
N LEU A 123 -4.17 25.18 16.56
CA LEU A 123 -4.97 26.12 15.79
C LEU A 123 -4.18 27.40 15.50
N ASP A 124 -4.45 28.02 14.35
CA ASP A 124 -3.91 29.32 13.97
C ASP A 124 -4.69 30.49 14.60
N ALA A 125 -4.35 31.73 14.23
CA ALA A 125 -5.01 32.93 14.73
C ALA A 125 -6.48 33.05 14.31
N GLN A 126 -6.93 32.27 13.33
CA GLN A 126 -8.29 32.21 12.79
C GLN A 126 -9.09 31.04 13.38
N GLY A 127 -8.43 30.15 14.13
CA GLY A 127 -9.05 28.96 14.71
C GLY A 127 -9.03 27.74 13.80
N GLU A 128 -8.31 27.79 12.67
CA GLU A 128 -8.16 26.66 11.75
C GLU A 128 -6.97 25.77 12.12
N PRO A 129 -7.01 24.45 11.86
CA PRO A 129 -5.89 23.58 12.16
C PRO A 129 -4.63 23.97 11.38
N VAL A 130 -3.53 24.22 12.10
CA VAL A 130 -2.21 24.38 11.50
C VAL A 130 -1.80 23.05 10.90
N THR A 131 -1.42 23.07 9.62
CA THR A 131 -0.92 21.89 8.91
C THR A 131 0.57 22.01 8.61
N GLU A 132 1.23 20.85 8.59
CA GLU A 132 2.59 20.70 8.09
C GLU A 132 2.61 19.76 6.88
N TRP A 133 3.57 19.99 5.98
CA TRP A 133 3.81 19.11 4.84
C TRP A 133 4.68 17.94 5.27
N VAL A 134 4.11 16.74 5.24
CA VAL A 134 4.81 15.50 5.59
C VAL A 134 4.82 14.53 4.43
N LEU A 135 5.84 13.68 4.36
CA LEU A 135 5.89 12.60 3.38
C LEU A 135 4.76 11.61 3.61
N ARG A 136 4.06 11.23 2.53
CA ARG A 136 3.00 10.20 2.57
C ARG A 136 3.55 8.81 2.94
N PHE A 137 4.81 8.57 2.61
CA PHE A 137 5.54 7.32 2.85
C PHE A 137 7.06 7.57 2.79
N PRO A 138 7.90 6.69 3.37
CA PRO A 138 9.35 6.84 3.31
C PRO A 138 9.90 6.87 1.88
N LEU A 139 10.85 7.75 1.58
CA LEU A 139 11.52 7.79 0.26
C LEU A 139 12.80 6.94 0.20
N SER A 140 13.29 6.48 1.35
CA SER A 140 14.42 5.58 1.50
C SER A 140 14.04 4.39 2.37
N TRP A 141 14.81 3.31 2.27
CA TRP A 141 14.53 2.12 3.08
C TRP A 141 14.64 2.41 4.58
N SER A 142 13.74 1.83 5.35
CA SER A 142 13.68 2.01 6.80
C SER A 142 13.39 0.69 7.52
N LEU A 143 13.67 0.67 8.83
CA LEU A 143 13.26 -0.41 9.74
C LEU A 143 11.89 -0.16 10.35
N GLU A 144 11.24 0.97 10.08
CA GLU A 144 9.97 1.35 10.72
C GLU A 144 8.84 0.38 10.38
N HIS A 145 8.91 -0.27 9.22
CA HIS A 145 7.98 -1.33 8.86
C HIS A 145 8.05 -2.56 9.78
N PHE A 146 9.08 -2.67 10.66
CA PHE A 146 9.14 -3.68 11.72
C PHE A 146 8.45 -3.26 13.02
N ALA A 147 8.02 -2.00 13.16
CA ALA A 147 7.42 -1.47 14.39
C ALA A 147 6.12 -2.20 14.76
N LEU A 148 5.38 -2.66 13.76
CA LEU A 148 4.20 -3.52 13.95
C LEU A 148 4.55 -4.96 13.55
N ARG A 149 3.86 -5.94 14.12
CA ARG A 149 3.85 -7.32 13.64
C ARG A 149 3.12 -7.40 12.30
N THR A 150 3.34 -8.49 11.56
CA THR A 150 2.74 -8.63 10.22
C THR A 150 1.23 -8.80 10.24
N ASP A 151 0.69 -9.34 11.33
CA ASP A 151 -0.75 -9.56 11.55
C ASP A 151 -1.49 -8.28 11.98
N GLU A 152 -0.81 -7.32 12.61
CA GLU A 152 -1.40 -6.02 12.99
C GLU A 152 -1.79 -5.14 11.78
N TYR A 153 -1.36 -5.52 10.57
CA TYR A 153 -1.80 -4.88 9.35
C TYR A 153 -3.08 -5.47 8.79
N LEU A 154 -3.47 -6.67 9.21
CA LEU A 154 -4.62 -7.37 8.66
C LEU A 154 -5.91 -6.69 9.09
N THR A 155 -6.90 -6.77 8.22
CA THR A 155 -8.28 -6.46 8.55
C THR A 155 -8.99 -7.77 8.78
N ASP A 156 -9.67 -7.91 9.91
CA ASP A 156 -10.46 -9.09 10.20
C ASP A 156 -11.80 -9.04 9.44
N ASP A 157 -12.41 -10.21 9.26
CA ASP A 157 -13.68 -10.31 8.54
C ASP A 157 -14.79 -9.47 9.20
N GLU A 158 -14.78 -9.34 10.52
CA GLU A 158 -15.76 -8.59 11.30
C GLU A 158 -15.61 -7.06 11.13
N ASP A 159 -14.41 -6.59 10.79
CA ASP A 159 -14.10 -5.17 10.58
C ASP A 159 -14.45 -4.68 9.17
N LEU A 160 -14.78 -5.59 8.25
CA LEU A 160 -15.22 -5.22 6.91
C LEU A 160 -16.62 -4.62 6.95
N THR A 161 -16.76 -3.46 6.33
CA THR A 161 -18.07 -2.88 6.06
C THR A 161 -18.90 -3.79 5.13
N PRO A 162 -20.25 -3.69 5.16
CA PRO A 162 -21.09 -4.44 4.23
C PRO A 162 -20.74 -4.22 2.75
N ALA A 163 -20.32 -3.00 2.38
CA ALA A 163 -19.89 -2.65 1.03
C ALA A 163 -18.59 -3.37 0.64
N GLU A 164 -17.60 -3.40 1.54
CA GLU A 164 -16.33 -4.10 1.29
C GLU A 164 -16.52 -5.61 1.18
N ARG A 165 -17.37 -6.20 2.03
CA ARG A 165 -17.71 -7.62 1.97
C ARG A 165 -18.38 -7.98 0.64
N ALA A 166 -19.36 -7.20 0.22
CA ALA A 166 -20.01 -7.37 -1.07
C ALA A 166 -19.00 -7.19 -2.24
N GLY A 167 -18.10 -6.21 -2.12
CA GLY A 167 -17.00 -5.99 -3.06
C GLY A 167 -16.08 -7.20 -3.15
N PHE A 168 -15.68 -7.78 -2.01
CA PHE A 168 -14.83 -8.96 -1.96
C PHE A 168 -15.47 -10.17 -2.66
N GLU A 169 -16.76 -10.42 -2.43
CA GLU A 169 -17.46 -11.52 -3.11
C GLU A 169 -17.58 -11.30 -4.62
N LYS A 170 -17.75 -10.05 -5.08
CA LYS A 170 -17.67 -9.72 -6.52
C LYS A 170 -16.29 -10.05 -7.10
N LEU A 171 -15.21 -9.68 -6.40
CA LEU A 171 -13.83 -9.98 -6.82
C LEU A 171 -13.61 -11.50 -6.95
N LYS A 172 -14.05 -12.27 -5.95
CA LYS A 172 -13.96 -13.73 -5.96
C LYS A 172 -14.73 -14.35 -7.12
N ALA A 173 -16.01 -14.00 -7.26
CA ALA A 173 -16.88 -14.55 -8.29
C ALA A 173 -16.33 -14.29 -9.70
N TYR A 174 -15.78 -13.10 -9.94
CA TYR A 174 -15.18 -12.77 -11.23
C TYR A 174 -13.96 -13.63 -11.55
N VAL A 175 -13.05 -13.82 -10.58
CA VAL A 175 -11.84 -14.60 -10.78
C VAL A 175 -12.14 -16.10 -10.90
N ASP A 176 -13.09 -16.61 -10.13
CA ASP A 176 -13.53 -18.02 -10.22
C ASP A 176 -14.19 -18.32 -11.57
N GLY A 177 -14.67 -17.31 -12.28
CA GLY A 177 -15.20 -17.42 -13.65
C GLY A 177 -14.12 -17.61 -14.74
N PHE A 178 -12.84 -17.44 -14.43
CA PHE A 178 -11.77 -17.67 -15.41
C PHE A 178 -11.59 -19.15 -15.70
N LYS A 179 -11.63 -19.51 -16.98
CA LYS A 179 -11.29 -20.86 -17.45
C LYS A 179 -9.78 -20.94 -17.72
N PRO A 180 -9.10 -22.03 -17.30
CA PRO A 180 -7.67 -22.25 -17.59
C PRO A 180 -7.34 -22.23 -19.08
#